data_AF-A0A2D5MP36-F1
#
_entry.id   AF-A0A2D5MP36-F1
#
_cell.length_a   1.000
_cell.length_b   1.000
_cell.length_c   1.000
_cell.angle_alpha   90.00
_cell.angle_beta   90.00
_cell.angle_gamma   90.00
#
_symmetry.space_group_name_H-M   'P 1'
#
loop_
_entity.id
_entity.type
_entity.pdbx_description
1 polymer ?
#
loop_
_entity_poly.entity_id
_entity_poly.type
_entity_poly.pdbx_seq_one_letter_code
_entity_poly.pdbx_strand_id
1 'polypeptide(L)'
;STLELSSSGATSALTIAAEDPEGFPITYAYDTAPASPNQITNVAENNGTFTFTPSTNTAHAGNFTLRLKATDGISTTSHAVACSLNFSPGLAFKTIYIAHTSGTVREVTGGVDEANAVSLDTLITSTAAHGDLIYLNPAAGGYGHFKITHSTGHDTSSSDPFAQKRIAFCGGGAKPNNIFLWHNHDGTTGRRDHPIFSSSWGASNSAPDPITLTYRQFMFNLTYHRHQTSTTNYECAITRDGKGAGSMLNCIIDLNGGNFSWRYDNTNGTTYKRTFKHCSFLNYGTVMSPYSGSANGVRAIDCAFEDASNRTGDIGLAGTQGQSINFDGWKYDNYTTKNIEITTAIANGTYGHLKDLDDVTSTNTPFNTHMDDN
;
A
#
# COMPACT_ATOMS: atom_id res chain seq x y z
N SER A 1 -5.47 18.96 21.32
CA SER A 1 -6.27 18.40 20.21
C SER A 1 -5.41 18.26 18.97
N THR A 2 -5.77 17.37 18.04
CA THR A 2 -5.07 17.18 16.76
C THR A 2 -6.03 17.38 15.60
N LEU A 3 -5.51 17.83 14.45
CA LEU A 3 -6.23 17.95 13.19
C LEU A 3 -5.35 17.40 12.05
N GLU A 4 -5.78 16.29 11.45
CA GLU A 4 -5.16 15.77 10.23
C GLU A 4 -5.77 16.48 9.02
N LEU A 5 -4.93 17.13 8.22
CA LEU A 5 -5.33 17.83 7.00
C LEU A 5 -5.34 16.86 5.81
N SER A 6 -6.31 17.04 4.93
CA SER A 6 -6.41 16.21 3.72
C SER A 6 -5.31 16.51 2.71
N SER A 7 -4.54 15.50 2.33
CA SER A 7 -3.54 15.60 1.25
C SER A 7 -4.13 15.80 -0.14
N SER A 8 -5.45 15.61 -0.30
CA SER A 8 -6.16 15.88 -1.56
C SER A 8 -6.53 17.35 -1.75
N GLY A 9 -6.31 18.19 -0.73
CA GLY A 9 -6.78 19.58 -0.70
C GLY A 9 -8.26 19.74 -0.31
N ALA A 10 -8.94 18.63 0.01
CA ALA A 10 -10.29 18.69 0.58
C ALA A 10 -10.27 19.47 1.90
N THR A 11 -11.28 20.32 2.10
CA THR A 11 -11.35 21.18 3.28
C THR A 11 -11.70 20.41 4.54
N SER A 12 -11.23 20.91 5.68
CA SER A 12 -11.60 20.41 7.01
C SER A 12 -12.11 21.58 7.85
N ALA A 13 -13.01 21.34 8.80
CA ALA A 13 -13.55 22.39 9.65
C ALA A 13 -13.44 22.05 11.14
N LEU A 14 -13.16 23.06 11.96
CA LEU A 14 -13.17 22.97 13.42
C LEU A 14 -14.08 24.07 13.96
N THR A 15 -15.05 23.70 14.79
CA THR A 15 -15.95 24.65 15.44
C THR A 15 -15.63 24.73 16.93
N ILE A 16 -15.48 25.96 17.43
CA ILE A 16 -15.41 26.24 18.86
C ILE A 16 -16.57 27.15 19.26
N ALA A 17 -17.00 27.01 20.51
CA ALA A 17 -17.98 27.87 21.13
C ALA A 17 -17.40 28.38 22.45
N ALA A 18 -17.53 29.68 22.67
CA ALA A 18 -17.25 30.32 23.94
C ALA A 18 -18.54 30.95 24.48
N GLU A 19 -18.61 31.10 25.80
CA GLU A 19 -19.72 31.72 26.51
C GLU A 19 -19.18 32.83 27.42
N ASP A 20 -19.88 33.96 27.45
CA ASP A 20 -19.58 35.11 28.30
C ASP A 20 -20.78 35.31 29.26
N PRO A 21 -20.61 35.07 30.58
CA PRO A 21 -21.70 35.20 31.55
C PRO A 21 -22.26 36.62 31.69
N GLU A 22 -21.45 37.62 31.38
CA GLU A 22 -21.79 39.03 31.44
C GLU A 22 -22.49 39.53 30.15
N GLY A 23 -22.54 38.69 29.11
CA GLY A 23 -23.24 38.93 27.86
C GLY A 23 -22.49 39.79 26.84
N PHE A 24 -21.17 39.93 26.98
CA PHE A 24 -20.38 40.67 25.98
C PHE A 24 -20.28 39.91 24.65
N PRO A 25 -20.25 40.61 23.50
CA PRO A 25 -20.07 39.97 22.20
C PRO A 25 -18.72 39.26 22.09
N ILE A 26 -18.75 37.99 21.70
CA ILE A 26 -17.53 37.18 21.53
C ILE A 26 -17.00 37.33 20.11
N THR A 27 -15.71 37.62 19.99
CA THR A 27 -14.97 37.62 18.74
C THR A 27 -14.02 36.42 18.68
N TYR A 28 -14.04 35.71 17.55
CA TYR A 28 -13.15 34.58 17.31
C TYR A 28 -11.97 34.98 16.43
N ALA A 29 -10.82 34.38 16.69
CA ALA A 29 -9.61 34.60 15.90
C ALA A 29 -8.70 33.36 15.94
N TYR A 30 -7.67 33.36 15.12
CA TYR A 30 -6.65 32.31 15.13
C TYR A 30 -5.24 32.88 14.95
N ASP A 31 -4.24 32.15 15.42
CA ASP A 31 -2.86 32.28 14.98
C ASP A 31 -2.27 30.91 14.63
N THR A 32 -1.23 30.92 13.81
CA THR A 32 -0.47 29.72 13.45
C THR A 32 0.98 29.89 13.89
N ALA A 33 1.63 28.78 14.22
CA ALA A 33 3.06 28.71 14.49
C ALA A 33 3.67 27.58 13.65
N PRO A 34 4.48 27.91 12.62
CA PRO A 34 4.85 29.27 12.18
C PRO A 34 3.66 30.07 11.64
N ALA A 35 3.77 31.41 11.55
CA ALA A 35 2.67 32.32 11.17
C ALA A 35 2.15 32.14 9.73
N SER A 36 2.91 31.44 8.88
CA SER A 36 2.51 31.11 7.51
C SER A 36 3.00 29.70 7.20
N PRO A 37 2.34 28.66 7.75
CA PRO A 37 2.73 27.29 7.51
C PRO A 37 2.36 26.90 6.08
N ASN A 38 3.27 26.24 5.37
CA ASN A 38 3.07 25.82 3.97
C ASN A 38 1.97 24.74 3.83
N GLN A 39 1.63 24.07 4.93
CA GLN A 39 0.64 22.98 5.03
C GLN A 39 -0.79 23.43 4.68
N ILE A 40 -1.09 24.72 4.81
CA ILE A 40 -2.40 25.29 4.49
C ILE A 40 -2.24 26.45 3.52
N THR A 41 -3.20 26.55 2.60
CA THR A 41 -3.27 27.67 1.65
C THR A 41 -4.28 28.73 2.10
N ASN A 42 -5.25 28.36 2.95
CA ASN A 42 -6.24 29.28 3.48
C ASN A 42 -6.86 28.78 4.81
N VAL A 43 -7.30 29.72 5.64
CA VAL A 43 -8.21 29.47 6.78
C VAL A 43 -9.32 30.51 6.74
N ALA A 44 -10.57 30.05 6.57
CA ALA A 44 -11.75 30.89 6.66
C ALA A 44 -12.39 30.77 8.06
N GLU A 45 -12.52 31.87 8.77
CA GLU A 45 -13.24 31.95 10.05
C GLU A 45 -14.66 32.48 9.80
N ASN A 46 -15.66 31.82 10.38
CA ASN A 46 -17.04 32.27 10.38
C ASN A 46 -17.74 31.88 11.69
N ASN A 47 -17.85 32.86 12.59
CA ASN A 47 -18.55 32.75 13.87
C ASN A 47 -18.12 31.50 14.69
N GLY A 48 -16.81 31.33 14.86
CA GLY A 48 -16.22 30.23 15.63
C GLY A 48 -16.03 28.94 14.83
N THR A 49 -16.45 28.88 13.57
CA THR A 49 -16.13 27.79 12.65
C THR A 49 -14.96 28.16 11.75
N PHE A 50 -13.87 27.41 11.87
CA PHE A 50 -12.64 27.58 11.11
C PHE A 50 -12.54 26.51 10.02
N THR A 51 -12.55 26.90 8.75
CA THR A 51 -12.43 25.99 7.59
C THR A 51 -11.03 26.12 6.98
N PHE A 52 -10.30 25.02 6.93
CA PHE A 52 -8.92 24.94 6.44
C PHE A 52 -8.89 24.40 5.02
N THR A 53 -8.09 25.01 4.15
CA THR A 53 -7.76 24.48 2.82
C THR A 53 -6.31 23.99 2.83
N PRO A 54 -6.06 22.67 2.84
CA PRO A 54 -4.70 22.12 2.85
C PRO A 54 -3.95 22.40 1.54
N SER A 55 -2.62 22.32 1.59
CA SER A 55 -1.80 22.27 0.38
C SER A 55 -1.81 20.88 -0.27
N THR A 56 -1.69 20.84 -1.59
CA THR A 56 -1.50 19.61 -2.37
C THR A 56 -0.04 19.41 -2.81
N ASN A 57 0.86 20.33 -2.45
CA ASN A 57 2.27 20.20 -2.77
C ASN A 57 2.94 19.25 -1.76
N THR A 58 3.44 18.12 -2.24
CA THR A 58 4.15 17.12 -1.42
C THR A 58 5.32 17.69 -0.60
N ALA A 59 5.97 18.74 -1.07
CA ALA A 59 7.06 19.40 -0.33
C ALA A 59 6.57 20.19 0.90
N HIS A 60 5.25 20.35 1.06
CA HIS A 60 4.63 21.06 2.18
C HIS A 60 4.19 20.10 3.30
N ALA A 61 4.59 18.83 3.26
CA ALA A 61 4.37 17.89 4.36
C ALA A 61 4.90 18.44 5.69
N GLY A 62 4.32 18.00 6.81
CA GLY A 62 4.78 18.33 8.15
C GLY A 62 3.69 18.92 9.04
N ASN A 63 4.13 19.56 10.11
CA ASN A 63 3.31 19.91 11.26
C ASN A 63 3.34 21.42 11.51
N PHE A 64 2.25 21.96 12.04
CA PHE A 64 2.23 23.29 12.63
C PHE A 64 1.27 23.33 13.82
N THR A 65 1.40 24.35 14.66
CA THR A 65 0.45 24.58 15.75
C THR A 65 -0.55 25.65 15.32
N LEU A 66 -1.83 25.34 15.41
CA LEU A 66 -2.93 26.30 15.30
C LEU A 66 -3.35 26.68 16.73
N ARG A 67 -3.50 27.97 17.00
CA ARG A 67 -4.08 28.47 18.23
C ARG A 67 -5.38 29.19 17.92
N LEU A 68 -6.49 28.59 18.32
CA LEU A 68 -7.80 29.21 18.24
C LEU A 68 -8.02 30.12 19.45
N LYS A 69 -8.69 31.25 19.25
CA LYS A 69 -8.94 32.26 20.29
C LYS A 69 -10.39 32.69 20.30
N ALA A 70 -10.89 32.95 21.49
CA ALA A 70 -12.14 33.65 21.72
C ALA A 70 -11.87 34.80 22.71
N THR A 71 -12.40 35.98 22.41
CA THR A 71 -12.26 37.17 23.25
C THR A 71 -13.57 37.90 23.37
N ASP A 72 -13.87 38.39 24.57
CA ASP A 72 -14.99 39.28 24.88
C ASP A 72 -14.58 40.77 24.82
N GLY A 73 -13.30 41.05 24.51
CA GLY A 73 -12.69 42.39 24.51
C GLY A 73 -11.95 42.75 25.82
N ILE A 74 -12.15 41.99 26.89
CA ILE A 74 -11.51 42.12 28.21
C ILE A 74 -10.60 40.91 28.45
N SER A 75 -11.15 39.71 28.32
CA SER A 75 -10.48 38.43 28.52
C SER A 75 -10.28 37.73 27.18
N THR A 76 -9.22 36.95 27.07
CA THR A 76 -8.98 36.11 25.88
C THR A 76 -8.62 34.72 26.34
N THR A 77 -9.35 33.74 25.84
CA THR A 77 -9.03 32.32 26.00
C THR A 77 -8.49 31.78 24.70
N SER A 78 -7.60 30.79 24.80
CA SER A 78 -7.00 30.19 23.62
C SER A 78 -6.80 28.70 23.78
N HIS A 79 -6.95 27.96 22.69
CA HIS A 79 -6.75 26.51 22.64
C HIS A 79 -5.80 26.14 21.51
N ALA A 80 -4.81 25.31 21.82
CA ALA A 80 -3.83 24.84 20.85
C ALA A 80 -4.28 23.52 20.19
N VAL A 81 -4.14 23.46 18.88
CA VAL A 81 -4.44 22.31 18.02
C VAL A 81 -3.17 22.01 17.22
N ALA A 82 -2.67 20.78 17.34
CA ALA A 82 -1.59 20.32 16.50
C ALA A 82 -2.16 19.90 15.13
N CYS A 83 -1.72 20.54 14.07
CA CYS A 83 -2.13 20.25 12.72
C CYS A 83 -1.02 19.52 11.97
N SER A 84 -1.38 18.53 11.16
CA SER A 84 -0.44 17.76 10.33
C SER A 84 -0.97 17.61 8.92
N LEU A 85 -0.07 17.71 7.95
CA LEU A 85 -0.30 17.38 6.55
C LEU A 85 0.74 16.34 6.15
N ASN A 86 0.30 15.16 5.75
CA ASN A 86 1.16 14.08 5.29
C ASN A 86 0.72 13.65 3.90
N PHE A 87 1.65 13.16 3.08
CA PHE A 87 1.34 12.66 1.75
C PHE A 87 1.58 11.17 1.68
N SER A 88 0.72 10.44 0.96
CA SER A 88 0.98 9.03 0.73
C SER A 88 2.25 8.87 -0.11
N PRO A 89 3.15 7.93 0.24
CA PRO A 89 4.30 7.61 -0.59
C PRO A 89 3.89 7.10 -1.99
N GLY A 90 2.63 6.67 -2.13
CA GLY A 90 2.06 6.32 -3.42
C GLY A 90 2.10 7.46 -4.44
N LEU A 91 2.03 8.71 -4.00
CA LEU A 91 2.03 9.88 -4.90
C LEU A 91 3.37 10.07 -5.62
N ALA A 92 4.48 9.83 -4.93
CA ALA A 92 5.81 9.82 -5.53
C ALA A 92 5.96 8.65 -6.52
N PHE A 93 5.53 7.45 -6.13
CA PHE A 93 5.52 6.28 -7.01
C PHE A 93 4.70 6.52 -8.28
N LYS A 94 3.50 7.11 -8.14
CA LYS A 94 2.62 7.48 -9.25
C LYS A 94 3.33 8.35 -10.28
N THR A 95 4.00 9.40 -9.81
CA THR A 95 4.72 10.34 -10.67
C THR A 95 5.84 9.64 -11.45
N ILE A 96 6.68 8.86 -10.76
CA ILE A 96 7.83 8.19 -11.38
C ILE A 96 7.37 7.09 -12.34
N TYR A 97 6.40 6.27 -11.93
CA TYR A 97 5.92 5.15 -12.72
C TYR A 97 5.33 5.62 -14.06
N ILE A 98 4.49 6.66 -14.05
CA ILE A 98 3.88 7.20 -15.28
C ILE A 98 4.89 7.93 -16.15
N ALA A 99 5.84 8.66 -15.56
CA ALA A 99 6.92 9.29 -16.31
C ALA A 99 7.77 8.25 -17.07
N HIS A 100 7.93 7.06 -16.49
CA HIS A 100 8.59 5.95 -17.15
C HIS A 100 7.65 5.34 -18.21
N THR A 101 6.46 4.85 -17.81
CA THR A 101 5.59 4.02 -18.67
C THR A 101 4.85 4.76 -19.77
N SER A 102 4.65 6.08 -19.62
CA SER A 102 3.69 6.85 -20.43
C SER A 102 2.25 6.30 -20.37
N GLY A 103 1.93 5.47 -19.36
CA GLY A 103 0.59 4.90 -19.20
C GLY A 103 -0.40 5.88 -18.57
N THR A 104 -1.62 5.40 -18.35
CA THR A 104 -2.69 6.18 -17.71
C THR A 104 -2.82 5.85 -16.23
N VAL A 105 -3.08 6.87 -15.41
CA VAL A 105 -3.48 6.70 -14.01
C VAL A 105 -4.98 6.39 -13.95
N ARG A 106 -5.32 5.28 -13.31
CA ARG A 106 -6.68 4.80 -13.03
C ARG A 106 -6.92 4.94 -11.54
N GLU A 107 -7.42 6.10 -11.14
CA GLU A 107 -7.80 6.40 -9.76
C GLU A 107 -9.08 5.63 -9.39
N VAL A 108 -9.04 4.88 -8.29
CA VAL A 108 -10.20 4.12 -7.78
C VAL A 108 -10.33 4.36 -6.29
N THR A 109 -11.48 4.83 -5.83
CA THR A 109 -11.78 4.94 -4.41
C THR A 109 -12.32 3.62 -3.89
N GLY A 110 -11.73 3.11 -2.80
CA GLY A 110 -12.11 1.82 -2.22
C GLY A 110 -13.41 1.85 -1.45
N GLY A 111 -13.86 0.67 -1.02
CA GLY A 111 -14.95 0.51 -0.07
C GLY A 111 -14.52 0.91 1.35
N VAL A 112 -15.49 1.25 2.19
CA VAL A 112 -15.28 1.58 3.61
C VAL A 112 -14.95 0.37 4.49
N ASP A 113 -15.26 -0.84 4.01
CA ASP A 113 -15.01 -2.12 4.66
C ASP A 113 -14.96 -3.25 3.61
N GLU A 114 -14.69 -4.48 4.07
CA GLU A 114 -14.64 -5.68 3.24
C GLU A 114 -15.96 -5.97 2.51
N ALA A 115 -17.09 -5.87 3.20
CA ALA A 115 -18.42 -6.13 2.62
C ALA A 115 -18.72 -5.19 1.44
N ASN A 116 -18.20 -3.97 1.51
CA ASN A 116 -18.36 -2.92 0.51
C ASN A 116 -17.15 -2.78 -0.43
N ALA A 117 -16.23 -3.75 -0.46
CA ALA A 117 -15.01 -3.61 -1.27
C ALA A 117 -15.32 -3.48 -2.77
N VAL A 118 -14.60 -2.58 -3.43
CA VAL A 118 -14.77 -2.27 -4.85
C VAL A 118 -14.12 -3.34 -5.71
N SER A 119 -14.84 -3.90 -6.68
CA SER A 119 -14.24 -4.85 -7.63
C SER A 119 -13.37 -4.15 -8.67
N LEU A 120 -12.16 -4.69 -8.85
CA LEU A 120 -11.19 -4.26 -9.85
C LEU A 120 -11.24 -5.11 -11.12
N ASP A 121 -12.03 -6.19 -11.16
CA ASP A 121 -11.97 -7.17 -12.25
C ASP A 121 -12.13 -6.55 -13.63
N THR A 122 -13.23 -5.82 -13.87
CA THR A 122 -13.47 -5.18 -15.17
C THR A 122 -12.40 -4.13 -15.50
N LEU A 123 -11.94 -3.39 -14.50
CA LEU A 123 -10.87 -2.41 -14.66
C LEU A 123 -9.60 -3.11 -15.15
N ILE A 124 -9.20 -4.20 -14.49
CA ILE A 124 -8.00 -4.96 -14.81
C ILE A 124 -8.17 -5.65 -16.16
N THR A 125 -9.25 -6.39 -16.40
CA THR A 125 -9.39 -7.25 -17.59
C THR A 125 -9.71 -6.47 -18.85
N SER A 126 -10.52 -5.43 -18.77
CA SER A 126 -11.15 -4.82 -19.94
C SER A 126 -10.76 -3.36 -20.17
N THR A 127 -10.35 -2.63 -19.13
CA THR A 127 -10.02 -1.21 -19.28
C THR A 127 -8.53 -0.95 -19.25
N ALA A 128 -7.78 -1.57 -18.32
CA ALA A 128 -6.35 -1.40 -18.13
C ALA A 128 -5.54 -1.89 -19.32
N ALA A 129 -4.54 -1.11 -19.70
CA ALA A 129 -3.55 -1.40 -20.72
C ALA A 129 -2.16 -1.50 -20.09
N HIS A 130 -1.22 -2.04 -20.84
CA HIS A 130 0.18 -2.06 -20.42
C HIS A 130 0.70 -0.64 -20.15
N GLY A 131 1.49 -0.49 -19.08
CA GLY A 131 2.03 0.78 -18.62
C GLY A 131 1.11 1.52 -17.65
N ASP A 132 -0.15 1.11 -17.49
CA ASP A 132 -1.08 1.80 -16.61
C ASP A 132 -0.77 1.60 -15.13
N LEU A 133 -1.18 2.59 -14.34
CA LEU A 133 -1.18 2.56 -12.88
C LEU A 133 -2.62 2.52 -12.39
N ILE A 134 -2.97 1.53 -11.58
CA ILE A 134 -4.20 1.51 -10.80
C ILE A 134 -3.86 2.09 -9.43
N TYR A 135 -4.33 3.30 -9.17
CA TYR A 135 -4.10 4.04 -7.93
C TYR A 135 -5.30 3.86 -7.00
N LEU A 136 -5.07 3.25 -5.84
CA LEU A 136 -6.08 2.77 -4.92
C LEU A 136 -6.24 3.75 -3.76
N ASN A 137 -7.26 4.61 -3.81
CA ASN A 137 -7.53 5.63 -2.81
C ASN A 137 -8.34 5.09 -1.62
N PRO A 138 -8.07 5.56 -0.39
CA PRO A 138 -8.95 5.32 0.74
C PRO A 138 -10.35 5.91 0.53
N ALA A 139 -11.35 5.30 1.13
CA ALA A 139 -12.68 5.86 1.33
C ALA A 139 -12.68 6.93 2.44
N ALA A 140 -13.84 7.53 2.72
CA ALA A 140 -14.00 8.56 3.76
C ALA A 140 -13.62 8.10 5.18
N GLY A 141 -13.47 6.79 5.43
CA GLY A 141 -12.99 6.23 6.70
C GLY A 141 -11.47 6.09 6.84
N GLY A 142 -10.69 6.58 5.88
CA GLY A 142 -9.22 6.46 5.89
C GLY A 142 -8.70 5.08 5.46
N TYR A 143 -9.61 4.16 5.11
CA TYR A 143 -9.33 2.83 4.58
C TYR A 143 -9.93 2.65 3.20
N GLY A 144 -9.27 1.89 2.32
CA GLY A 144 -9.79 1.53 1.00
C GLY A 144 -9.74 0.03 0.78
N HIS A 145 -10.91 -0.59 0.59
CA HIS A 145 -11.06 -2.02 0.35
C HIS A 145 -11.38 -2.31 -1.13
N PHE A 146 -10.66 -3.24 -1.76
CA PHE A 146 -10.75 -3.57 -3.19
C PHE A 146 -10.61 -5.06 -3.46
N LYS A 147 -11.45 -5.69 -4.32
CA LYS A 147 -11.39 -7.11 -4.75
C LYS A 147 -10.86 -7.34 -6.14
N ILE A 148 -10.17 -8.47 -6.25
CA ILE A 148 -9.96 -9.21 -7.50
C ILE A 148 -10.63 -10.57 -7.33
N THR A 149 -11.60 -10.88 -8.19
CA THR A 149 -12.42 -12.11 -8.14
C THR A 149 -12.44 -12.92 -9.42
N HIS A 150 -11.80 -12.48 -10.49
CA HIS A 150 -11.66 -13.31 -11.68
C HIS A 150 -10.87 -14.59 -11.38
N SER A 151 -11.03 -15.63 -12.19
CA SER A 151 -10.42 -16.97 -12.04
C SER A 151 -8.93 -16.91 -11.74
N THR A 152 -8.51 -17.36 -10.56
CA THR A 152 -7.13 -17.16 -10.09
C THR A 152 -6.31 -18.44 -9.92
N GLY A 153 -6.75 -19.52 -10.56
CA GLY A 153 -5.87 -20.65 -10.90
C GLY A 153 -5.12 -20.41 -12.20
N HIS A 154 -3.88 -20.90 -12.30
CA HIS A 154 -2.98 -20.75 -13.46
C HIS A 154 -3.53 -21.30 -14.81
N ASP A 155 -4.66 -22.01 -14.83
CA ASP A 155 -5.17 -22.71 -16.00
C ASP A 155 -5.84 -21.81 -17.06
N THR A 156 -5.89 -20.49 -16.84
CA THR A 156 -6.48 -19.52 -17.78
C THR A 156 -5.60 -18.29 -18.01
N SER A 157 -5.84 -17.56 -19.10
CA SER A 157 -5.07 -16.39 -19.50
C SER A 157 -5.28 -15.13 -18.62
N SER A 158 -5.91 -15.27 -17.46
CA SER A 158 -6.25 -14.20 -16.52
C SER A 158 -5.96 -14.59 -15.07
N SER A 159 -4.97 -15.46 -14.86
CA SER A 159 -4.81 -16.24 -13.64
C SER A 159 -4.07 -15.55 -12.49
N ASP A 160 -3.42 -14.42 -12.73
CA ASP A 160 -2.80 -13.57 -11.71
C ASP A 160 -3.57 -12.26 -11.51
N PRO A 161 -3.38 -11.55 -10.38
CA PRO A 161 -4.00 -10.25 -10.10
C PRO A 161 -3.85 -9.18 -11.19
N PHE A 162 -2.94 -9.36 -12.14
CA PHE A 162 -2.66 -8.39 -13.19
C PHE A 162 -3.31 -8.75 -14.52
N ALA A 163 -3.99 -9.91 -14.60
CA ALA A 163 -4.52 -10.48 -15.84
C ALA A 163 -3.50 -10.44 -16.99
N GLN A 164 -2.24 -10.79 -16.67
CA GLN A 164 -1.11 -10.78 -17.62
C GLN A 164 -0.71 -9.42 -18.17
N LYS A 165 -1.13 -8.34 -17.51
CA LYS A 165 -0.77 -6.99 -17.92
C LYS A 165 0.43 -6.48 -17.15
N ARG A 166 1.27 -5.71 -17.84
CA ARG A 166 2.34 -4.88 -17.28
C ARG A 166 1.74 -3.63 -16.65
N ILE A 167 1.07 -3.79 -15.51
CA ILE A 167 0.44 -2.69 -14.75
C ILE A 167 0.97 -2.66 -13.31
N ALA A 168 0.71 -1.54 -12.64
CA ALA A 168 1.03 -1.38 -11.23
C ALA A 168 -0.25 -1.14 -10.41
N PHE A 169 -0.32 -1.75 -9.22
CA PHE A 169 -1.23 -1.36 -8.16
C PHE A 169 -0.46 -0.50 -7.16
N CYS A 170 -0.97 0.68 -6.82
CA CYS A 170 -0.35 1.58 -5.86
C CYS A 170 -1.37 2.01 -4.82
N GLY A 171 -1.11 1.74 -3.55
CA GLY A 171 -1.95 2.20 -2.46
C GLY A 171 -1.73 3.69 -2.16
N GLY A 172 -2.81 4.46 -2.23
CA GLY A 172 -2.86 5.89 -1.96
C GLY A 172 -3.04 6.26 -0.49
N GLY A 173 -3.03 5.28 0.43
CA GLY A 173 -3.03 5.53 1.86
C GLY A 173 -1.64 5.91 2.39
N ALA A 174 -1.57 6.57 3.55
CA ALA A 174 -0.29 6.95 4.16
C ALA A 174 0.58 5.74 4.48
N LYS A 175 -0.05 4.61 4.84
CA LYS A 175 0.61 3.34 5.14
C LYS A 175 -0.01 2.19 4.31
N PRO A 176 0.71 1.09 4.08
CA PRO A 176 0.17 -0.10 3.41
C PRO A 176 -1.06 -0.71 4.08
N ASN A 177 -1.25 -0.53 5.39
CA ASN A 177 -2.44 -1.01 6.11
C ASN A 177 -3.66 -0.08 5.98
N ASN A 178 -3.58 1.01 5.20
CA ASN A 178 -4.75 1.80 4.82
C ASN A 178 -5.44 1.27 3.56
N ILE A 179 -4.75 0.47 2.73
CA ILE A 179 -5.26 0.00 1.45
C ILE A 179 -5.22 -1.52 1.42
N PHE A 180 -6.38 -2.14 1.21
CA PHE A 180 -6.55 -3.58 1.21
C PHE A 180 -6.97 -4.10 -0.15
N LEU A 181 -6.14 -4.95 -0.73
CA LEU A 181 -6.41 -5.69 -1.95
C LEU A 181 -6.56 -7.17 -1.60
N TRP A 182 -7.80 -7.62 -1.40
CA TRP A 182 -8.10 -9.05 -1.30
C TRP A 182 -8.12 -9.71 -2.69
N HIS A 183 -7.38 -10.80 -2.77
CA HIS A 183 -7.32 -11.66 -3.93
C HIS A 183 -8.15 -12.91 -3.62
N ASN A 184 -9.34 -12.99 -4.23
CA ASN A 184 -10.23 -14.12 -4.02
C ASN A 184 -9.70 -15.33 -4.79
N HIS A 185 -9.40 -16.40 -4.05
CA HIS A 185 -9.04 -17.68 -4.61
C HIS A 185 -10.35 -18.48 -4.76
N ASP A 186 -10.89 -18.46 -5.98
CA ASP A 186 -12.18 -19.00 -6.43
C ASP A 186 -12.95 -19.89 -5.43
N GLY A 187 -14.18 -19.48 -5.12
CA GLY A 187 -15.17 -20.30 -4.42
C GLY A 187 -15.41 -21.64 -5.13
N THR A 188 -15.21 -22.74 -4.40
CA THR A 188 -15.64 -24.13 -4.72
C THR A 188 -15.06 -24.83 -5.95
N THR A 189 -14.34 -24.15 -6.85
CA THR A 189 -13.71 -24.84 -8.00
C THR A 189 -12.34 -25.36 -7.61
N GLY A 190 -12.02 -26.60 -7.99
CA GLY A 190 -10.73 -27.27 -7.68
C GLY A 190 -9.53 -26.70 -8.44
N ARG A 191 -9.49 -25.39 -8.66
CA ARG A 191 -8.40 -24.71 -9.36
C ARG A 191 -7.16 -24.65 -8.48
N ARG A 192 -6.02 -24.94 -9.09
CA ARG A 192 -4.73 -25.10 -8.41
C ARG A 192 -3.90 -23.84 -8.59
N ASP A 193 -3.10 -23.54 -7.57
CA ASP A 193 -2.07 -22.49 -7.52
C ASP A 193 -2.57 -21.08 -7.85
N HIS A 194 -2.49 -20.20 -6.85
CA HIS A 194 -2.96 -18.81 -6.95
C HIS A 194 -1.78 -17.84 -6.76
N PRO A 195 -0.92 -17.68 -7.79
CA PRO A 195 0.26 -16.84 -7.69
C PRO A 195 -0.11 -15.36 -7.67
N ILE A 196 0.69 -14.57 -6.95
CA ILE A 196 0.66 -13.10 -7.06
C ILE A 196 1.30 -12.68 -8.38
N PHE A 197 2.42 -13.34 -8.74
CA PHE A 197 3.12 -13.11 -10.00
C PHE A 197 3.18 -14.40 -10.81
N SER A 198 2.67 -14.34 -12.04
CA SER A 198 2.67 -15.45 -12.97
C SER A 198 3.16 -15.04 -14.37
N SER A 199 3.37 -16.02 -15.24
CA SER A 199 3.64 -15.74 -16.64
C SER A 199 2.37 -15.31 -17.39
N SER A 200 2.54 -14.52 -18.45
CA SER A 200 1.46 -14.30 -19.42
C SER A 200 1.22 -15.59 -20.21
N TRP A 201 0.33 -16.45 -19.71
CA TRP A 201 -0.21 -17.61 -20.43
C TRP A 201 -1.00 -17.18 -21.68
N GLY A 202 -0.40 -17.37 -22.86
CA GLY A 202 -1.05 -17.10 -24.15
C GLY A 202 -0.11 -16.84 -25.32
N ALA A 203 1.18 -16.59 -25.08
CA ALA A 203 2.14 -16.51 -26.17
C ALA A 203 2.68 -17.91 -26.49
N SER A 204 2.27 -18.45 -27.64
CA SER A 204 3.25 -19.19 -28.44
C SER A 204 4.55 -18.38 -28.46
N ASN A 205 5.64 -19.09 -28.18
CA ASN A 205 7.03 -18.67 -28.10
C ASN A 205 7.54 -17.88 -29.35
N SER A 206 7.00 -16.70 -29.67
CA SER A 206 7.32 -16.09 -30.98
C SER A 206 7.20 -14.57 -31.11
N ALA A 207 6.59 -13.85 -30.16
CA ALA A 207 6.86 -12.42 -30.09
C ALA A 207 8.13 -12.26 -29.24
N PRO A 208 9.27 -11.81 -29.80
CA PRO A 208 10.35 -11.33 -28.97
C PRO A 208 9.75 -10.16 -28.19
N ASP A 209 9.45 -10.37 -26.91
CA ASP A 209 9.26 -9.26 -25.99
C ASP A 209 10.56 -8.46 -26.10
N PRO A 210 10.55 -7.24 -26.68
CA PRO A 210 11.78 -6.50 -26.82
C PRO A 210 12.25 -6.23 -25.39
N ILE A 211 13.28 -6.97 -24.99
CA ILE A 211 14.02 -6.99 -23.73
C ILE A 211 14.43 -5.59 -23.23
N THR A 212 14.15 -4.55 -24.01
CA THR A 212 14.68 -3.20 -23.85
C THR A 212 13.76 -2.21 -23.13
N LEU A 213 12.57 -2.61 -22.64
CA LEU A 213 11.73 -1.73 -21.80
C LEU A 213 11.18 -2.47 -20.56
N THR A 214 11.77 -2.12 -19.41
CA THR A 214 11.67 -2.73 -18.07
C THR A 214 10.33 -2.50 -17.34
N TYR A 215 9.19 -2.80 -17.96
CA TYR A 215 7.87 -2.71 -17.31
C TYR A 215 7.38 -4.07 -16.82
N ARG A 216 7.66 -4.33 -15.53
CA ARG A 216 7.25 -5.51 -14.78
C ARG A 216 6.01 -5.20 -13.93
N GLN A 217 5.28 -6.20 -13.46
CA GLN A 217 4.09 -6.02 -12.61
C GLN A 217 4.48 -5.42 -11.25
N PHE A 218 3.74 -4.44 -10.72
CA PHE A 218 4.06 -3.84 -9.41
C PHE A 218 2.89 -3.85 -8.44
N MET A 219 3.18 -4.09 -7.17
CA MET A 219 2.35 -3.64 -6.06
C MET A 219 3.19 -2.74 -5.15
N PHE A 220 2.67 -1.58 -4.79
CA PHE A 220 3.35 -0.60 -3.95
C PHE A 220 2.44 -0.10 -2.84
N ASN A 221 2.94 -0.08 -1.60
CA ASN A 221 2.29 0.57 -0.46
C ASN A 221 0.84 0.12 -0.20
N LEU A 222 0.61 -1.19 -0.17
CA LEU A 222 -0.71 -1.77 0.08
C LEU A 222 -0.62 -3.08 0.88
N THR A 223 -1.74 -3.49 1.44
CA THR A 223 -1.94 -4.83 2.01
C THR A 223 -2.56 -5.72 0.95
N TYR A 224 -1.83 -6.74 0.55
CA TYR A 224 -2.37 -7.87 -0.18
C TYR A 224 -2.91 -8.87 0.83
N HIS A 225 -4.19 -9.21 0.71
CA HIS A 225 -4.83 -10.23 1.53
C HIS A 225 -5.22 -11.41 0.65
N ARG A 226 -4.73 -12.59 1.01
CA ARG A 226 -5.18 -13.83 0.39
C ARG A 226 -6.57 -14.17 0.91
N HIS A 227 -7.57 -14.23 0.04
CA HIS A 227 -8.91 -14.63 0.46
C HIS A 227 -9.21 -16.06 -0.02
N GLN A 228 -8.77 -17.04 0.77
CA GLN A 228 -8.93 -18.47 0.48
C GLN A 228 -10.30 -18.97 0.93
N THR A 229 -11.10 -19.47 -0.01
CA THR A 229 -12.46 -19.95 0.27
C THR A 229 -12.59 -21.49 0.27
N SER A 230 -11.51 -22.23 0.02
CA SER A 230 -11.47 -23.71 0.01
C SER A 230 -10.15 -24.28 0.52
N THR A 231 -10.17 -25.44 1.20
CA THR A 231 -8.99 -26.17 1.68
C THR A 231 -8.28 -27.00 0.61
N THR A 232 -8.85 -27.14 -0.59
CA THR A 232 -8.36 -28.03 -1.66
C THR A 232 -7.16 -27.50 -2.47
N ASN A 233 -6.52 -26.43 -2.01
CA ASN A 233 -5.39 -25.80 -2.70
C ASN A 233 -4.10 -26.58 -2.39
N TYR A 234 -3.77 -27.57 -3.23
CA TYR A 234 -2.69 -28.52 -2.94
C TYR A 234 -1.29 -27.86 -2.86
N GLU A 235 -1.02 -26.78 -3.59
CA GLU A 235 0.19 -25.97 -3.44
C GLU A 235 -0.15 -24.51 -3.73
N CYS A 236 0.44 -23.58 -2.98
CA CYS A 236 0.07 -22.15 -3.02
C CYS A 236 1.31 -21.32 -3.26
N ALA A 237 1.97 -21.59 -4.38
CA ALA A 237 3.15 -20.86 -4.77
C ALA A 237 2.77 -19.39 -5.02
N ILE A 238 3.37 -18.47 -4.28
CA ILE A 238 3.10 -17.03 -4.44
C ILE A 238 3.73 -16.47 -5.72
N THR A 239 4.65 -17.23 -6.33
CA THR A 239 5.17 -16.97 -7.68
C THR A 239 5.12 -18.22 -8.53
N ARG A 240 4.90 -18.05 -9.84
CA ARG A 240 4.83 -19.16 -10.78
C ARG A 240 5.50 -18.85 -12.12
N ASP A 241 6.10 -19.89 -12.70
CA ASP A 241 6.83 -19.96 -13.97
C ASP A 241 8.10 -19.10 -14.06
N GLY A 242 8.98 -19.48 -14.99
CA GLY A 242 10.24 -18.79 -15.24
C GLY A 242 10.12 -17.56 -16.11
N LYS A 243 8.93 -17.20 -16.62
CA LYS A 243 8.71 -16.01 -17.47
C LYS A 243 7.81 -15.03 -16.76
N GLY A 244 8.11 -13.74 -16.89
CA GLY A 244 7.38 -12.70 -16.18
C GLY A 244 8.04 -12.38 -14.85
N ALA A 245 8.12 -11.09 -14.57
CA ALA A 245 8.72 -10.58 -13.36
C ALA A 245 7.83 -9.49 -12.77
N GLY A 246 7.95 -9.32 -11.47
CA GLY A 246 7.14 -8.38 -10.72
C GLY A 246 7.77 -8.04 -9.39
N SER A 247 7.37 -6.91 -8.82
CA SER A 247 7.86 -6.48 -7.53
C SER A 247 6.73 -6.04 -6.60
N MET A 248 6.81 -6.47 -5.35
CA MET A 248 6.05 -5.88 -4.26
C MET A 248 6.99 -5.03 -3.43
N LEU A 249 6.61 -3.78 -3.19
CA LEU A 249 7.45 -2.77 -2.54
C LEU A 249 6.65 -2.13 -1.40
N ASN A 250 7.17 -2.18 -0.17
CA ASN A 250 6.48 -1.65 1.01
C ASN A 250 5.05 -2.21 1.15
N CYS A 251 4.89 -3.52 0.93
CA CYS A 251 3.58 -4.19 1.02
C CYS A 251 3.49 -5.08 2.25
N ILE A 252 2.27 -5.25 2.76
CA ILE A 252 1.94 -6.32 3.70
C ILE A 252 1.33 -7.47 2.91
N ILE A 253 1.83 -8.68 3.12
CA ILE A 253 1.32 -9.90 2.51
C ILE A 253 0.70 -10.72 3.65
N ASP A 254 -0.61 -10.60 3.79
CA ASP A 254 -1.42 -11.41 4.70
C ASP A 254 -1.91 -12.65 3.95
N LEU A 255 -1.49 -13.82 4.42
CA LEU A 255 -1.78 -15.10 3.76
C LEU A 255 -3.00 -15.84 4.35
N ASN A 256 -3.74 -15.20 5.25
CA ASN A 256 -5.02 -15.66 5.79
C ASN A 256 -5.02 -17.09 6.35
N GLY A 257 -4.04 -17.39 7.19
CA GLY A 257 -3.78 -18.72 7.76
C GLY A 257 -3.39 -19.79 6.73
N GLY A 258 -3.34 -19.46 5.44
CA GLY A 258 -3.05 -20.39 4.37
C GLY A 258 -1.59 -20.82 4.34
N ASN A 259 -1.36 -22.07 3.95
CA ASN A 259 -0.01 -22.54 3.61
C ASN A 259 0.45 -21.84 2.32
N PHE A 260 1.76 -21.60 2.18
CA PHE A 260 2.32 -21.06 0.94
C PHE A 260 3.68 -21.66 0.62
N SER A 261 4.08 -21.59 -0.64
CA SER A 261 5.46 -21.83 -1.07
C SER A 261 5.96 -20.63 -1.87
N TRP A 262 7.28 -20.49 -1.98
CA TRP A 262 7.86 -19.32 -2.66
C TRP A 262 7.66 -19.35 -4.17
N ARG A 263 7.77 -20.53 -4.77
CA ARG A 263 7.78 -20.68 -6.23
C ARG A 263 7.26 -22.03 -6.70
N TYR A 264 6.75 -21.98 -7.92
CA TYR A 264 6.52 -23.11 -8.79
C TYR A 264 7.11 -22.73 -10.15
N ASP A 265 8.29 -23.23 -10.50
CA ASP A 265 8.90 -22.96 -11.80
C ASP A 265 9.67 -24.17 -12.33
N ASN A 266 9.04 -24.97 -13.19
CA ASN A 266 9.67 -26.14 -13.79
C ASN A 266 10.80 -25.80 -14.78
N THR A 267 10.97 -24.52 -15.14
CA THR A 267 12.00 -24.08 -16.11
C THR A 267 13.31 -23.65 -15.45
N ASN A 268 13.36 -23.53 -14.12
CA ASN A 268 14.51 -23.04 -13.36
C ASN A 268 15.04 -21.67 -13.87
N GLY A 269 14.16 -20.81 -14.37
CA GLY A 269 14.53 -19.54 -14.99
C GLY A 269 15.05 -18.51 -13.97
N THR A 270 16.20 -17.92 -14.26
CA THR A 270 16.82 -16.87 -13.42
C THR A 270 16.82 -15.48 -14.08
N THR A 271 16.49 -15.41 -15.36
CA THR A 271 16.43 -14.16 -16.16
C THR A 271 15.33 -13.21 -15.70
N TYR A 272 14.29 -13.75 -15.09
CA TYR A 272 13.12 -12.98 -14.66
C TYR A 272 13.00 -13.11 -13.14
N LYS A 273 13.50 -12.11 -12.41
CA LYS A 273 13.46 -12.08 -10.95
C LYS A 273 12.18 -11.44 -10.44
N ARG A 274 11.50 -12.11 -9.52
CA ARG A 274 10.42 -11.52 -8.71
C ARG A 274 10.99 -11.03 -7.39
N THR A 275 10.61 -9.82 -6.98
CA THR A 275 11.24 -9.15 -5.84
C THR A 275 10.20 -8.70 -4.82
N PHE A 276 10.44 -9.02 -3.56
CA PHE A 276 9.72 -8.47 -2.43
C PHE A 276 10.72 -7.60 -1.67
N LYS A 277 10.47 -6.30 -1.55
CA LYS A 277 11.36 -5.36 -0.85
C LYS A 277 10.59 -4.56 0.19
N HIS A 278 11.11 -4.51 1.41
CA HIS A 278 10.43 -3.90 2.56
C HIS A 278 9.04 -4.49 2.80
N CYS A 279 8.87 -5.77 2.48
CA CYS A 279 7.60 -6.47 2.63
C CYS A 279 7.54 -7.20 3.97
N SER A 280 6.33 -7.24 4.54
CA SER A 280 5.99 -8.11 5.67
C SER A 280 5.17 -9.30 5.22
N PHE A 281 5.54 -10.48 5.67
CA PHE A 281 4.80 -11.71 5.48
C PHE A 281 4.24 -12.15 6.82
N LEU A 282 2.92 -12.29 6.89
CA LEU A 282 2.21 -12.64 8.12
C LEU A 282 0.96 -13.45 7.84
N ASN A 283 0.39 -13.97 8.92
CA ASN A 283 -0.81 -14.77 8.97
C ASN A 283 -0.76 -15.92 7.97
N TYR A 284 0.35 -16.68 7.95
CA TYR A 284 0.46 -17.91 7.17
C TYR A 284 0.44 -19.14 8.09
N GLY A 285 -0.01 -20.26 7.53
CA GLY A 285 0.10 -21.57 8.17
C GLY A 285 1.54 -22.09 8.10
N THR A 286 1.76 -23.13 7.30
CA THR A 286 3.12 -23.66 7.05
C THR A 286 3.71 -23.07 5.78
N VAL A 287 4.99 -22.67 5.84
CA VAL A 287 5.78 -22.45 4.62
C VAL A 287 6.21 -23.81 4.07
N MET A 288 5.73 -24.14 2.87
CA MET A 288 5.96 -25.41 2.18
C MET A 288 7.19 -25.33 1.27
N SER A 289 7.76 -26.49 0.92
CA SER A 289 8.85 -26.55 -0.06
C SER A 289 8.41 -25.91 -1.38
N PRO A 290 9.31 -25.21 -2.10
CA PRO A 290 9.07 -24.92 -3.49
C PRO A 290 8.90 -26.25 -4.24
N TYR A 291 7.94 -26.29 -5.15
CA TYR A 291 7.72 -27.49 -5.96
C TYR A 291 8.86 -27.71 -6.97
N SER A 292 9.32 -26.61 -7.56
CA SER A 292 10.38 -26.56 -8.56
C SER A 292 10.92 -25.15 -8.71
N GLY A 293 12.04 -25.01 -9.42
CA GLY A 293 12.58 -23.72 -9.82
C GLY A 293 13.81 -23.30 -9.02
N SER A 294 14.46 -22.25 -9.54
CA SER A 294 15.71 -21.73 -8.97
C SER A 294 15.47 -20.79 -7.78
N ALA A 295 16.28 -20.94 -6.73
CA ALA A 295 16.34 -20.02 -5.58
C ALA A 295 16.53 -18.57 -6.01
N ASN A 296 17.28 -18.35 -7.09
CA ASN A 296 17.60 -17.03 -7.60
C ASN A 296 16.46 -16.37 -8.39
N GLY A 297 15.38 -17.12 -8.68
CA GLY A 297 14.21 -16.61 -9.40
C GLY A 297 13.27 -15.74 -8.55
N VAL A 298 13.42 -15.78 -7.21
CA VAL A 298 12.64 -14.98 -6.26
C VAL A 298 13.59 -14.36 -5.24
N ARG A 299 13.39 -13.09 -4.92
CA ARG A 299 14.21 -12.35 -3.95
C ARG A 299 13.36 -11.71 -2.87
N ALA A 300 13.80 -11.83 -1.62
CA ALA A 300 13.33 -11.01 -0.50
C ALA A 300 14.45 -10.07 -0.06
N ILE A 301 14.13 -8.80 0.14
CA ILE A 301 15.09 -7.74 0.45
C ILE A 301 14.55 -6.91 1.60
N ASP A 302 15.28 -6.90 2.70
CA ASP A 302 14.87 -6.18 3.90
C ASP A 302 13.42 -6.53 4.30
N CYS A 303 13.08 -7.81 4.35
CA CYS A 303 11.72 -8.29 4.65
C CYS A 303 11.56 -8.72 6.11
N ALA A 304 10.32 -8.79 6.58
CA ALA A 304 9.95 -9.30 7.90
C ALA A 304 9.00 -10.51 7.76
N PHE A 305 9.20 -11.52 8.60
CA PHE A 305 8.44 -12.76 8.61
C PHE A 305 7.91 -13.03 10.03
N GLU A 306 6.60 -13.28 10.16
CA GLU A 306 5.93 -13.47 11.46
C GLU A 306 6.47 -14.67 12.26
N ASP A 307 6.86 -15.75 11.59
CA ASP A 307 7.34 -16.98 12.22
C ASP A 307 8.79 -17.33 11.78
N ALA A 308 9.50 -18.07 12.64
CA ALA A 308 10.80 -18.69 12.38
C ALA A 308 10.72 -19.82 11.34
N SER A 309 9.55 -20.43 11.12
CA SER A 309 9.34 -21.52 10.14
C SER A 309 9.48 -21.09 8.67
N ASN A 310 9.96 -19.86 8.43
CA ASN A 310 10.18 -19.34 7.09
C ASN A 310 11.28 -20.13 6.35
N ARG A 311 10.97 -20.54 5.12
CA ARG A 311 11.92 -21.24 4.24
C ARG A 311 12.76 -20.24 3.46
N THR A 312 13.54 -19.41 4.15
CA THR A 312 14.35 -18.38 3.51
C THR A 312 15.47 -18.94 2.65
N GLY A 313 15.99 -20.14 2.97
CA GLY A 313 16.94 -20.86 2.13
C GLY A 313 16.36 -21.28 0.76
N ASP A 314 15.04 -21.24 0.61
CA ASP A 314 14.41 -21.51 -0.67
C ASP A 314 14.44 -20.30 -1.60
N ILE A 315 14.87 -19.09 -1.21
CA ILE A 315 14.89 -17.91 -2.09
C ILE A 315 16.21 -17.12 -1.99
N GLY A 316 16.44 -16.21 -2.92
CA GLY A 316 17.52 -15.23 -2.80
C GLY A 316 17.20 -14.23 -1.70
N LEU A 317 18.13 -14.04 -0.77
CA LEU A 317 18.05 -12.99 0.24
C LEU A 317 19.06 -11.89 -0.05
N ALA A 318 18.66 -10.64 0.13
CA ALA A 318 19.57 -9.51 0.19
C ALA A 318 19.17 -8.57 1.35
N GLY A 319 20.11 -7.75 1.82
CA GLY A 319 19.85 -6.86 2.96
C GLY A 319 19.59 -7.64 4.26
N THR A 320 18.85 -7.03 5.17
CA THR A 320 18.68 -7.50 6.55
C THR A 320 17.29 -8.14 6.70
N GLN A 321 17.22 -9.43 6.99
CA GLN A 321 15.95 -10.16 7.11
C GLN A 321 15.52 -10.30 8.57
N GLY A 322 14.25 -10.01 8.87
CA GLY A 322 13.65 -10.17 10.19
C GLY A 322 12.82 -11.44 10.24
N GLN A 323 13.10 -12.34 11.18
CA GLN A 323 12.37 -13.58 11.38
C GLN A 323 11.70 -13.58 12.75
N SER A 324 10.57 -14.28 12.89
CA SER A 324 9.81 -14.33 14.16
C SER A 324 9.37 -12.95 14.66
N ILE A 325 9.02 -12.06 13.71
CA ILE A 325 8.62 -10.70 14.01
C ILE A 325 7.19 -10.73 14.54
N ASN A 326 7.01 -10.32 15.81
CA ASN A 326 5.69 -10.13 16.37
C ASN A 326 5.04 -8.88 15.76
N PHE A 327 3.99 -9.07 14.98
CA PHE A 327 3.16 -7.99 14.42
C PHE A 327 2.00 -7.59 15.37
N ASP A 328 2.18 -7.80 16.67
CA ASP A 328 1.20 -7.54 17.73
C ASP A 328 -0.17 -8.18 17.48
N GLY A 329 -0.18 -9.34 16.83
CA GLY A 329 -1.39 -10.06 16.44
C GLY A 329 -2.22 -9.35 15.36
N TRP A 330 -1.64 -8.38 14.65
CA TRP A 330 -2.29 -7.72 13.52
C TRP A 330 -2.56 -8.72 12.39
N LYS A 331 -3.79 -8.69 11.90
CA LYS A 331 -4.28 -9.48 10.77
C LYS A 331 -5.30 -8.64 10.02
N TYR A 332 -5.48 -8.94 8.74
CA TYR A 332 -6.58 -8.40 7.95
C TYR A 332 -7.90 -8.48 8.70
N ASP A 333 -8.23 -9.62 9.33
CA ASP A 333 -9.53 -9.83 10.00
C ASP A 333 -9.74 -8.97 11.26
N ASN A 334 -8.66 -8.47 11.88
CA ASN A 334 -8.69 -7.71 13.14
C ASN A 334 -8.26 -6.25 12.98
N TYR A 335 -8.14 -5.76 11.75
CA TYR A 335 -7.63 -4.43 11.40
C TYR A 335 -8.33 -3.25 12.08
N THR A 336 -9.61 -3.41 12.44
CA THR A 336 -10.42 -2.37 13.11
C THR A 336 -10.04 -2.15 14.58
N THR A 337 -9.32 -3.08 15.21
CA THR A 337 -8.96 -3.00 16.64
C THR A 337 -7.58 -2.42 16.89
N LYS A 338 -6.73 -2.31 15.86
CA LYS A 338 -5.38 -1.77 15.97
C LYS A 338 -5.03 -1.02 14.70
N ASN A 339 -5.20 0.31 14.72
CA ASN A 339 -4.31 1.17 13.95
C ASN A 339 -2.90 0.67 14.28
N ILE A 340 -2.09 0.31 13.29
CA ILE A 340 -0.67 0.10 13.53
C ILE A 340 -0.07 1.50 13.81
N GLU A 341 -0.34 2.02 15.01
CA GLU A 341 0.53 2.95 15.70
C GLU A 341 1.62 2.08 16.31
N ILE A 342 2.68 1.88 15.52
CA ILE A 342 3.95 1.31 15.96
C ILE A 342 4.56 2.27 16.99
N THR A 343 4.01 2.23 18.20
CA THR A 343 4.64 2.81 19.37
C THR A 343 5.14 1.64 20.21
N THR A 344 6.46 1.47 20.14
CA THR A 344 7.34 0.73 21.07
C THR A 344 7.66 -0.76 20.88
N ALA A 345 6.89 -1.58 20.16
CA ALA A 345 7.13 -3.04 20.14
C ALA A 345 7.92 -3.60 18.94
N ILE A 346 7.88 -2.95 17.77
CA ILE A 346 8.69 -3.31 16.61
C ILE A 346 9.82 -2.28 16.53
N ALA A 347 11.08 -2.70 16.72
CA ALA A 347 12.22 -1.80 16.58
C ALA A 347 12.17 -1.11 15.21
N ASN A 348 11.81 0.17 15.24
CA ASN A 348 11.49 0.99 14.08
C ASN A 348 12.64 0.94 13.05
N GLY A 349 12.34 0.63 11.78
CA GLY A 349 13.22 0.89 10.64
C GLY A 349 14.30 -0.14 10.27
N THR A 350 14.47 -1.26 10.99
CA THR A 350 15.55 -2.23 10.70
C THR A 350 15.14 -3.36 9.75
N TYR A 351 13.90 -3.86 9.82
CA TYR A 351 13.39 -4.99 9.03
C TYR A 351 12.02 -4.69 8.42
N GLY A 352 11.69 -5.35 7.31
CA GLY A 352 10.66 -4.93 6.35
C GLY A 352 9.26 -4.64 6.87
N HIS A 353 8.93 -3.35 6.98
CA HIS A 353 7.63 -2.71 6.72
C HIS A 353 7.71 -1.27 7.25
N LEU A 354 6.80 -0.41 6.80
CA LEU A 354 6.49 0.88 7.43
C LEU A 354 7.72 1.76 7.72
N LYS A 355 8.78 1.67 6.90
CA LYS A 355 9.66 2.82 6.79
C LYS A 355 8.74 3.94 6.34
N ASP A 356 8.59 4.93 7.20
CA ASP A 356 8.05 6.21 6.78
C ASP A 356 8.92 6.64 5.59
N LEU A 357 8.37 6.52 4.39
CA LEU A 357 9.11 6.83 3.17
C LEU A 357 9.35 8.34 3.08
N ASP A 358 8.69 9.14 3.93
CA ASP A 358 8.96 10.57 4.09
C ASP A 358 10.31 10.81 4.81
N ASP A 359 10.80 9.85 5.61
CA ASP A 359 12.11 9.89 6.31
C ASP A 359 13.25 9.19 5.52
N VAL A 360 12.95 8.54 4.39
CA VAL A 360 13.94 7.82 3.60
C VAL A 360 14.54 8.74 2.52
N THR A 361 15.71 9.28 2.83
CA THR A 361 16.48 10.22 1.98
C THR A 361 16.78 9.70 0.55
N SER A 362 17.18 10.64 -0.31
CA SER A 362 17.50 10.59 -1.75
C SER A 362 18.41 9.45 -2.27
N THR A 363 18.83 8.52 -1.43
CA THR A 363 19.64 7.35 -1.79
C THR A 363 18.81 6.10 -2.13
N ASN A 364 17.53 6.05 -1.74
CA ASN A 364 16.60 5.03 -2.23
C ASN A 364 15.92 5.54 -3.50
N THR A 365 16.61 5.42 -4.62
CA THR A 365 15.96 5.40 -5.93
C THR A 365 15.11 4.13 -5.96
N PRO A 366 13.77 4.20 -5.88
CA PRO A 366 12.90 3.02 -5.79
C PRO A 366 13.04 2.08 -7.00
N PHE A 367 13.74 2.56 -8.05
CA PHE A 367 13.90 1.93 -9.35
C PHE A 367 15.35 1.59 -9.74
N ASN A 368 16.42 2.23 -9.21
CA ASN A 368 17.73 2.21 -9.90
C ASN A 368 18.67 1.05 -9.56
N THR A 369 18.34 0.13 -8.67
CA THR A 369 19.32 -0.93 -8.32
C THR A 369 18.96 -2.34 -8.75
N HIS A 370 17.73 -2.65 -9.18
CA HIS A 370 17.33 -4.07 -9.32
C HIS A 370 16.49 -4.42 -10.56
N MET A 371 16.37 -3.49 -11.52
CA MET A 371 15.89 -3.77 -12.89
C MET A 371 17.03 -4.14 -13.85
N ASP A 372 18.28 -3.84 -13.48
CA ASP A 372 19.47 -4.22 -14.24
C ASP A 372 19.91 -5.62 -13.81
N ASP A 373 19.34 -6.62 -14.47
CA ASP A 373 20.06 -7.88 -14.67
C ASP A 373 21.10 -7.61 -15.78
N ASN A 374 22.31 -7.21 -15.38
CA ASN A 374 23.47 -7.75 -16.09
C ASN A 374 23.59 -9.23 -15.76
#